data_AF-A0A6N7IJH1-F1
#
_entry.id   AF-A0A6N7IJH1-F1
#
_cell.length_a   1.000
_cell.length_b   1.000
_cell.length_c   1.000
_cell.angle_alpha   90.00
_cell.angle_beta   90.00
_cell.angle_gamma   90.00
#
_symmetry.space_group_name_H-M   'P 1'
#
loop_
_entity.id
_entity.type
_entity.pdbx_description
1 polymer ?
#
loop_
_entity_poly.entity_id
_entity_poly.type
_entity_poly.pdbx_seq_one_letter_code
_entity_poly.pdbx_strand_id
1 'polypeptide(L)'
;MSSLEFTEEMKGYVTLGEVDYDEGFRKGKADGTFLMFHLTLSADDVDRFVRDPRHQATARGWVSCEALGGRSPVDGGVFNLFVDTDDPKLTRMLYRLYFASGSGEPLTLSGFKQVRDDPGFDAWTDTSTLFTRVLRGHVEAAAEPTAEIVATGIINIYPTDFAHQLTTFRAHGGSLGDRARAMEEFGRLFLGKLWQVYGMRLAKPKRAMAPEPARRTGDT
;
A
#
# COMPACT_ATOMS: atom_id res chain seq x y z
N MET A 1 14.73 -2.21 -22.13
CA MET A 1 14.00 -2.59 -20.91
C MET A 1 13.66 -1.32 -20.16
N SER A 2 12.43 -1.24 -19.69
CA SER A 2 11.94 -0.16 -18.85
C SER A 2 11.82 -0.64 -17.41
N SER A 3 12.14 0.22 -16.46
CA SER A 3 11.89 0.00 -15.03
C SER A 3 10.78 0.92 -14.54
N LEU A 4 10.17 0.58 -13.42
CA LEU A 4 9.15 1.39 -12.75
C LEU A 4 9.47 1.51 -11.27
N GLU A 5 9.36 2.72 -10.74
CA GLU A 5 9.40 2.98 -9.30
C GLU A 5 8.26 3.87 -8.83
N PHE A 6 7.83 3.68 -7.58
CA PHE A 6 6.93 4.58 -6.87
C PHE A 6 7.18 4.55 -5.35
N THR A 7 6.79 5.61 -4.67
CA THR A 7 6.94 5.74 -3.21
C THR A 7 5.61 5.57 -2.50
N GLU A 8 5.60 4.80 -1.42
CA GLU A 8 4.45 4.54 -0.56
C GLU A 8 4.79 4.86 0.90
N GLU A 9 3.87 5.55 1.58
CA GLU A 9 3.90 5.75 3.03
C GLU A 9 2.66 5.14 3.66
N MET A 10 2.86 4.34 4.71
CA MET A 10 1.76 3.82 5.52
C MET A 10 2.06 4.04 6.99
N LYS A 11 1.02 4.38 7.76
CA LYS A 11 1.14 4.69 9.18
C LYS A 11 -0.07 4.23 9.97
N GLY A 12 0.15 3.86 11.21
CA GLY A 12 -0.89 3.38 12.12
C GLY A 12 -0.30 2.94 13.45
N TYR A 13 -0.86 1.89 14.02
CA TYR A 13 -0.56 1.49 15.38
C TYR A 13 -0.43 -0.02 15.51
N VAL A 14 0.46 -0.45 16.40
CA VAL A 14 0.72 -1.85 16.73
C VAL A 14 0.79 -2.03 18.24
N THR A 15 0.63 -3.26 18.71
CA THR A 15 0.81 -3.62 20.12
C THR A 15 1.85 -4.73 20.23
N LEU A 16 2.77 -4.58 21.18
CA LEU A 16 3.79 -5.59 21.47
C LEU A 16 3.15 -6.84 22.08
N GLY A 17 3.59 -8.02 21.64
CA GLY A 17 3.11 -9.31 22.15
C GLY A 17 1.65 -9.67 21.80
N GLU A 18 0.96 -8.84 21.02
CA GLU A 18 -0.39 -9.13 20.51
C GLU A 18 -0.31 -9.96 19.22
N VAL A 19 -1.31 -10.79 18.97
CA VAL A 19 -1.39 -11.68 17.80
C VAL A 19 -2.54 -11.33 16.85
N ASP A 20 -3.57 -10.67 17.39
CA ASP A 20 -4.73 -10.21 16.63
C ASP A 20 -4.51 -8.79 16.07
N TYR A 21 -4.89 -8.58 14.80
CA TYR A 21 -4.63 -7.33 14.10
C TYR A 21 -5.49 -6.16 14.57
N ASP A 22 -6.78 -6.39 14.75
CA ASP A 22 -7.73 -5.35 15.17
C ASP A 22 -7.49 -4.97 16.63
N GLU A 23 -7.26 -5.96 17.48
CA GLU A 23 -6.91 -5.74 18.88
C GLU A 23 -5.56 -5.03 19.02
N GLY A 24 -4.55 -5.44 18.22
CA GLY A 24 -3.24 -4.82 18.19
C GLY A 24 -3.27 -3.36 17.71
N PHE A 25 -4.13 -3.05 16.74
CA PHE A 25 -4.39 -1.67 16.32
C PHE A 25 -5.09 -0.85 17.42
N ARG A 26 -6.15 -1.41 18.02
CA ARG A 26 -6.97 -0.70 19.02
C ARG A 26 -6.20 -0.39 20.29
N LYS A 27 -5.48 -1.37 20.85
CA LYS A 27 -4.58 -1.19 22.01
C LYS A 27 -3.43 -0.26 21.67
N GLY A 28 -2.77 -0.48 20.53
CA GLY A 28 -1.63 0.32 20.09
C GLY A 28 -1.99 1.80 19.93
N LYS A 29 -3.21 2.08 19.45
CA LYS A 29 -3.74 3.44 19.34
C LYS A 29 -4.01 4.07 20.71
N ALA A 30 -4.54 3.30 21.66
CA ALA A 30 -4.76 3.77 23.03
C ALA A 30 -3.43 4.10 23.74
N ASP A 31 -2.40 3.28 23.49
CA ASP A 31 -1.08 3.40 24.11
C ASP A 31 -0.12 4.31 23.33
N GLY A 32 -0.51 4.79 22.15
CA GLY A 32 0.32 5.64 21.30
C GLY A 32 1.49 4.92 20.63
N THR A 33 1.45 3.59 20.51
CA THR A 33 2.50 2.78 19.88
C THR A 33 2.40 2.88 18.35
N PHE A 34 2.97 3.96 17.82
CA PHE A 34 2.94 4.30 16.41
C PHE A 34 3.92 3.46 15.59
N LEU A 35 3.48 3.00 14.42
CA LEU A 35 4.30 2.35 13.41
C LEU A 35 4.05 3.02 12.07
N MET A 36 5.13 3.28 11.32
CA MET A 36 5.04 3.65 9.93
C MET A 36 6.19 3.09 9.10
N PHE A 37 6.00 3.05 7.78
CA PHE A 37 7.11 2.94 6.84
C PHE A 37 7.04 4.03 5.78
N HIS A 38 8.18 4.27 5.15
CA HIS A 38 8.32 4.98 3.89
C HIS A 38 9.13 4.10 2.97
N LEU A 39 8.55 3.69 1.85
CA LEU A 39 9.16 2.75 0.92
C LEU A 39 9.15 3.30 -0.49
N THR A 40 10.25 3.13 -1.21
CA THR A 40 10.29 3.16 -2.67
C THR A 40 10.27 1.72 -3.17
N LEU A 41 9.23 1.38 -3.93
CA LEU A 41 9.06 0.09 -4.57
C LEU A 41 9.58 0.18 -6.02
N SER A 42 10.41 -0.77 -6.45
CA SER A 42 11.01 -0.80 -7.79
C SER A 42 10.86 -2.15 -8.47
N ALA A 43 10.37 -2.12 -9.72
CA ALA A 43 10.40 -3.21 -10.67
C ALA A 43 11.40 -2.89 -11.79
N ASP A 44 12.52 -3.61 -11.84
CA ASP A 44 13.64 -3.31 -12.74
C ASP A 44 13.35 -3.66 -14.21
N ASP A 45 12.36 -4.53 -14.45
CA ASP A 45 11.86 -4.90 -15.77
C ASP A 45 10.32 -4.98 -15.69
N VAL A 46 9.65 -3.95 -16.21
CA VAL A 46 8.19 -3.84 -16.17
C VAL A 46 7.52 -4.96 -16.96
N ASP A 47 8.06 -5.32 -18.13
CA ASP A 47 7.45 -6.35 -18.96
C ASP A 47 7.53 -7.72 -18.27
N ARG A 48 8.65 -7.99 -17.59
CA ARG A 48 8.80 -9.20 -16.75
C ARG A 48 7.88 -9.12 -15.54
N PHE A 49 7.79 -7.97 -14.87
CA PHE A 49 6.92 -7.78 -13.71
C PHE A 49 5.45 -8.06 -14.05
N VAL A 50 4.97 -7.59 -15.19
CA VAL A 50 3.59 -7.82 -15.66
C VAL A 50 3.35 -9.28 -16.06
N ARG A 51 4.37 -9.96 -16.60
CA ARG A 51 4.25 -11.36 -17.07
C ARG A 51 4.49 -12.42 -15.99
N ASP A 52 5.30 -12.13 -14.96
CA ASP A 52 5.55 -13.06 -13.85
C ASP A 52 4.33 -13.03 -12.91
N PRO A 53 3.64 -14.18 -12.69
CA PRO A 53 2.45 -14.23 -11.84
C PRO A 53 2.74 -13.86 -10.37
N ARG A 54 4.01 -13.83 -9.95
CA ARG A 54 4.39 -13.39 -8.60
C ARG A 54 4.45 -11.86 -8.47
N HIS A 55 4.47 -11.13 -9.60
CA HIS A 55 4.55 -9.67 -9.69
C HIS A 55 5.45 -9.07 -8.60
N GLN A 56 6.69 -9.56 -8.52
CA GLN A 56 7.61 -9.22 -7.44
C GLN A 56 8.38 -7.92 -7.75
N ALA A 57 8.38 -6.99 -6.81
CA ALA A 57 9.20 -5.79 -6.80
C ALA A 57 10.13 -5.78 -5.57
N THR A 58 11.17 -4.94 -5.64
CA THR A 58 12.04 -4.66 -4.50
C THR A 58 11.47 -3.49 -3.69
N ALA A 59 11.64 -3.52 -2.37
CA ALA A 59 11.26 -2.45 -1.46
C ALA A 59 12.49 -1.91 -0.74
N ARG A 60 12.69 -0.60 -0.77
CA ARG A 60 13.77 0.10 -0.06
C ARG A 60 13.20 1.29 0.68
N GLY A 61 13.82 1.69 1.79
CA GLY A 61 13.35 2.83 2.56
C GLY A 61 13.61 2.63 4.03
N TRP A 62 12.63 2.94 4.88
CA TRP A 62 12.78 2.84 6.32
C TRP A 62 11.45 2.52 7.02
N VAL A 63 11.57 1.88 8.18
CA VAL A 63 10.49 1.64 9.15
C VAL A 63 10.74 2.55 10.35
N SER A 64 9.69 3.07 10.99
CA SER A 64 9.80 3.90 12.19
C SER A 64 8.80 3.47 13.24
N CYS A 65 9.30 3.11 14.41
CA CYS A 65 8.50 2.78 15.59
C CYS A 65 9.31 3.03 16.85
N GLU A 66 8.90 3.99 17.69
CA GLU A 66 9.61 4.34 18.92
C GLU A 66 9.73 3.15 19.88
N ALA A 67 8.68 2.32 19.97
CA ALA A 67 8.70 1.11 20.79
C ALA A 67 9.72 0.05 20.33
N LEU A 68 10.21 0.15 19.09
CA LEU A 68 11.26 -0.71 18.51
C LEU A 68 12.61 -0.01 18.39
N GLY A 69 12.77 1.18 18.97
CA GLY A 69 14.01 1.95 18.96
C GLY A 69 14.13 2.99 17.85
N GLY A 70 13.00 3.45 17.30
CA GLY A 70 12.93 4.61 16.40
C GLY A 70 12.94 4.24 14.92
N ARG A 71 13.60 5.07 14.10
CA ARG A 71 13.70 4.88 12.65
C ARG A 71 14.86 3.96 12.30
N SER A 72 14.60 2.98 11.45
CA SER A 72 15.58 2.00 10.97
C SER A 72 15.48 1.82 9.44
N PRO A 73 16.60 1.77 8.71
CA PRO A 73 16.58 1.47 7.28
C PRO A 73 16.10 0.05 7.01
N VAL A 74 15.48 -0.15 5.85
CA VAL A 74 15.18 -1.49 5.32
C VAL A 74 16.45 -2.05 4.67
N ASP A 75 16.97 -3.14 5.22
CA ASP A 75 18.18 -3.84 4.75
C ASP A 75 17.90 -4.71 3.51
N GLY A 76 16.66 -5.18 3.39
CA GLY A 76 16.17 -5.94 2.25
C GLY A 76 14.66 -6.04 2.29
N GLY A 77 14.00 -5.74 1.18
CA GLY A 77 12.54 -5.73 1.12
C GLY A 77 12.01 -6.29 -0.18
N VAL A 78 10.93 -7.06 -0.08
CA VAL A 78 10.18 -7.56 -1.22
C VAL A 78 8.72 -7.16 -1.11
N PHE A 79 8.14 -6.89 -2.27
CA PHE A 79 6.73 -6.60 -2.45
C PHE A 79 6.19 -7.51 -3.55
N ASN A 80 5.02 -8.12 -3.33
CA ASN A 80 4.32 -8.91 -4.34
C ASN A 80 2.93 -8.34 -4.58
N LEU A 81 2.60 -8.09 -5.84
CA LEU A 81 1.28 -7.62 -6.25
C LEU A 81 0.37 -8.82 -6.59
N PHE A 82 -0.86 -8.82 -6.09
CA PHE A 82 -1.91 -9.79 -6.45
C PHE A 82 -1.51 -11.27 -6.36
N VAL A 83 -1.09 -11.70 -5.16
CA VAL A 83 -0.93 -13.12 -4.86
C VAL A 83 -2.31 -13.74 -4.65
N ASP A 84 -2.61 -14.79 -5.40
CA ASP A 84 -3.88 -15.52 -5.29
C ASP A 84 -4.03 -16.16 -3.90
N THR A 85 -5.29 -16.27 -3.46
CA THR A 85 -5.66 -17.01 -2.26
C THR A 85 -6.57 -18.19 -2.62
N ASP A 86 -6.92 -19.01 -1.65
CA ASP A 86 -7.89 -20.09 -1.85
C ASP A 86 -9.29 -19.58 -2.24
N ASP A 87 -9.60 -18.30 -1.93
CA ASP A 87 -10.79 -17.61 -2.43
C ASP A 87 -10.46 -16.92 -3.77
N PRO A 88 -11.09 -17.31 -4.89
CA PRO A 88 -10.80 -16.76 -6.22
C PRO A 88 -11.19 -15.28 -6.37
N LYS A 89 -11.98 -14.74 -5.44
CA LYS A 89 -12.32 -13.31 -5.41
C LYS A 89 -11.37 -12.48 -4.56
N LEU A 90 -10.43 -13.12 -3.86
CA LEU A 90 -9.52 -12.47 -2.93
C LEU A 90 -8.09 -12.66 -3.41
N THR A 91 -7.42 -11.53 -3.60
CA THR A 91 -5.97 -11.49 -3.84
C THR A 91 -5.29 -10.71 -2.72
N ARG A 92 -4.00 -10.96 -2.50
CA ARG A 92 -3.21 -10.25 -1.49
C ARG A 92 -2.08 -9.44 -2.13
N MET A 93 -1.79 -8.28 -1.54
CA MET A 93 -0.54 -7.58 -1.78
C MET A 93 0.36 -7.86 -0.58
N LEU A 94 1.53 -8.47 -0.79
CA LEU A 94 2.40 -8.92 0.30
C LEU A 94 3.61 -7.99 0.43
N TYR A 95 4.00 -7.72 1.67
CA TYR A 95 5.17 -6.95 2.05
C TYR A 95 6.01 -7.79 3.00
N ARG A 96 7.32 -7.83 2.75
CA ARG A 96 8.29 -8.36 3.69
C ARG A 96 9.51 -7.47 3.71
N LEU A 97 9.78 -6.88 4.87
CA LEU A 97 10.85 -5.88 5.06
C LEU A 97 11.75 -6.35 6.20
N TYR A 98 13.03 -6.49 5.91
CA TYR A 98 14.07 -6.77 6.89
C TYR A 98 14.67 -5.46 7.38
N PHE A 99 14.77 -5.31 8.70
CA PHE A 99 15.30 -4.12 9.35
C PHE A 99 15.81 -4.49 10.75
N ALA A 100 16.60 -3.63 11.37
CA ALA A 100 17.04 -3.81 12.74
C ALA A 100 16.25 -2.93 13.73
N SER A 101 16.04 -3.41 14.96
CA SER A 101 15.63 -2.54 16.07
C SER A 101 16.73 -1.53 16.44
N GLY A 102 16.41 -0.57 17.31
CA GLY A 102 17.40 0.38 17.82
C GLY A 102 18.54 -0.25 18.62
N SER A 103 18.39 -1.49 19.11
CA SER A 103 19.46 -2.27 19.74
C SER A 103 20.28 -3.12 18.75
N GLY A 104 19.93 -3.09 17.46
CA GLY A 104 20.58 -3.89 16.42
C GLY A 104 20.02 -5.30 16.26
N GLU A 105 18.96 -5.68 16.98
CA GLU A 105 18.32 -6.98 16.80
C GLU A 105 17.60 -7.05 15.45
N PRO A 106 17.79 -8.13 14.65
CA PRO A 106 17.12 -8.28 13.38
C PRO A 106 15.61 -8.49 13.58
N LEU A 107 14.81 -7.82 12.76
CA LEU A 107 13.36 -7.86 12.76
C LEU A 107 12.83 -7.98 11.32
N THR A 108 11.63 -8.54 11.19
CA THR A 108 10.90 -8.57 9.92
C THR A 108 9.54 -7.93 10.07
N LEU A 109 9.25 -6.91 9.26
CA LEU A 109 7.88 -6.46 9.06
C LEU A 109 7.26 -7.33 7.96
N SER A 110 6.29 -8.16 8.32
CA SER A 110 5.44 -8.91 7.40
C SER A 110 4.08 -8.24 7.34
N GLY A 111 3.63 -7.90 6.15
CA GLY A 111 2.35 -7.25 5.96
C GLY A 111 1.59 -7.78 4.76
N PHE A 112 0.26 -7.76 4.82
CA PHE A 112 -0.56 -8.01 3.65
C PHE A 112 -1.75 -7.06 3.57
N LYS A 113 -2.10 -6.67 2.35
CA LYS A 113 -3.38 -6.05 2.02
C LYS A 113 -4.31 -7.10 1.44
N GLN A 114 -5.59 -7.00 1.74
CA GLN A 114 -6.62 -7.85 1.13
C GLN A 114 -7.27 -7.06 0.01
N VAL A 115 -7.34 -7.62 -1.20
CA VAL A 115 -7.95 -6.97 -2.36
C VAL A 115 -9.05 -7.89 -2.89
N ARG A 116 -10.30 -7.51 -2.65
CA ARG A 116 -11.48 -8.21 -3.18
C ARG A 116 -11.83 -7.72 -4.57
N ASP A 117 -12.23 -8.64 -5.42
CA ASP A 117 -12.73 -8.38 -6.77
C ASP A 117 -14.24 -8.06 -6.76
N ASP A 118 -14.62 -7.01 -6.00
CA ASP A 118 -16.01 -6.56 -5.91
C ASP A 118 -16.11 -5.05 -6.26
N PRO A 119 -17.06 -4.63 -7.11
CA PRO A 119 -17.21 -3.23 -7.50
C PRO A 119 -17.78 -2.37 -6.36
N GLY A 120 -17.08 -1.32 -5.94
CA GLY A 120 -17.60 -0.37 -4.93
C GLY A 120 -16.55 0.45 -4.19
N PHE A 121 -16.95 1.07 -3.08
CA PHE A 121 -16.07 1.79 -2.15
C PHE A 121 -15.08 0.85 -1.42
N ASP A 122 -15.33 -0.47 -1.42
CA ASP A 122 -14.54 -1.45 -0.68
C ASP A 122 -13.13 -1.63 -1.26
N ALA A 123 -12.95 -1.50 -2.59
CA ALA A 123 -11.63 -1.54 -3.22
C ALA A 123 -10.69 -0.39 -2.77
N TRP A 124 -11.24 0.73 -2.28
CA TRP A 124 -10.45 1.78 -1.62
C TRP A 124 -9.95 1.30 -0.26
N THR A 125 -10.85 0.79 0.60
CA THR A 125 -10.51 0.33 1.95
C THR A 125 -9.48 -0.80 1.90
N ASP A 126 -9.71 -1.77 1.01
CA ASP A 126 -8.88 -2.94 0.74
C ASP A 126 -7.42 -2.60 0.40
N THR A 127 -7.21 -1.59 -0.46
CA THR A 127 -5.86 -1.15 -0.82
C THR A 127 -5.25 -0.16 0.17
N SER A 128 -6.06 0.36 1.09
CA SER A 128 -5.64 1.34 2.07
C SER A 128 -5.17 0.75 3.41
N THR A 129 -5.51 -0.50 3.69
CA THR A 129 -5.26 -1.17 4.97
C THR A 129 -4.22 -2.27 4.85
N LEU A 130 -3.17 -2.20 5.69
CA LEU A 130 -2.13 -3.21 5.78
C LEU A 130 -2.15 -3.89 7.16
N PHE A 131 -2.53 -5.16 7.16
CA PHE A 131 -2.41 -6.05 8.31
C PHE A 131 -0.93 -6.34 8.53
N THR A 132 -0.41 -5.94 9.68
CA THR A 132 1.05 -5.88 9.92
C THR A 132 1.45 -6.69 11.13
N ARG A 133 2.51 -7.49 10.97
CA ARG A 133 3.26 -8.15 12.03
C ARG A 133 4.72 -7.72 11.99
N VAL A 134 5.31 -7.56 13.17
CA VAL A 134 6.75 -7.50 13.35
C VAL A 134 7.17 -8.83 13.97
N LEU A 135 8.09 -9.52 13.34
CA LEU A 135 8.60 -10.84 13.73
C LEU A 135 10.04 -10.70 14.22
N ARG A 136 10.44 -11.57 15.16
CA ARG A 136 11.83 -11.66 15.61
C ARG A 136 12.68 -12.34 14.53
N GLY A 137 13.82 -11.72 14.20
CA GLY A 137 14.74 -12.19 13.18
C GLY A 137 14.40 -11.74 11.76
N HIS A 138 15.28 -12.04 10.81
CA HIS A 138 14.98 -11.98 9.38
C HIS A 138 14.29 -13.29 8.99
N VAL A 139 12.97 -13.24 8.90
CA VAL A 139 12.11 -14.40 8.73
C VAL A 139 11.64 -14.43 7.28
N GLU A 140 11.94 -15.51 6.58
CA GLU A 140 11.40 -15.74 5.23
C GLU A 140 9.91 -16.14 5.29
N ALA A 141 9.19 -15.94 4.18
CA ALA A 141 7.74 -16.18 4.12
C ALA A 141 7.34 -17.61 4.55
N ALA A 142 8.14 -18.61 4.19
CA ALA A 142 7.89 -20.01 4.55
C ALA A 142 8.05 -20.30 6.07
N ALA A 143 8.81 -19.49 6.79
CA ALA A 143 9.10 -19.67 8.21
C ALA A 143 8.19 -18.84 9.13
N GLU A 144 7.41 -17.90 8.57
CA GLU A 144 6.49 -17.04 9.34
C GLU A 144 5.50 -17.80 10.25
N PRO A 145 4.90 -18.94 9.86
CA PRO A 145 3.91 -19.62 10.71
C PRO A 145 4.43 -20.03 12.09
N THR A 146 5.74 -20.19 12.24
CA THR A 146 6.40 -20.57 13.50
C THR A 146 7.25 -19.46 14.10
N ALA A 147 7.25 -18.27 13.50
CA ALA A 147 8.07 -17.16 13.95
C ALA A 147 7.50 -16.51 15.21
N GLU A 148 8.39 -16.01 16.06
CA GLU A 148 7.99 -15.23 17.23
C GLU A 148 7.45 -13.86 16.78
N ILE A 149 6.22 -13.57 17.17
CA ILE A 149 5.57 -12.27 16.93
C ILE A 149 6.02 -11.30 18.02
N VAL A 150 6.67 -10.21 17.60
CA VAL A 150 7.07 -9.10 18.47
C VAL A 150 5.94 -8.09 18.61
N ALA A 151 5.25 -7.77 17.51
CA ALA A 151 4.14 -6.82 17.51
C ALA A 151 3.14 -7.14 16.41
N THR A 152 1.87 -6.79 16.62
CA THR A 152 0.82 -6.90 15.60
C THR A 152 -0.04 -5.64 15.59
N GLY A 153 -0.54 -5.25 14.42
CA GLY A 153 -1.54 -4.20 14.29
C GLY A 153 -1.84 -3.84 12.84
N ILE A 154 -2.32 -2.63 12.63
CA ILE A 154 -2.78 -2.16 11.31
C ILE A 154 -2.15 -0.80 11.02
N ILE A 155 -1.59 -0.67 9.82
CA ILE A 155 -1.16 0.62 9.27
C ILE A 155 -1.95 0.92 8.00
N ASN A 156 -2.22 2.20 7.76
CA ASN A 156 -3.04 2.65 6.64
C ASN A 156 -2.30 3.68 5.79
N ILE A 157 -2.62 3.73 4.50
CA ILE A 157 -2.30 4.85 3.62
C ILE A 157 -3.51 5.80 3.58
N TYR A 158 -3.24 7.09 3.71
CA TYR A 158 -4.29 8.09 3.66
C TYR A 158 -4.57 8.49 2.20
N PRO A 159 -5.80 8.92 1.87
CA PRO A 159 -6.17 9.20 0.50
C PRO A 159 -5.32 10.25 -0.23
N THR A 160 -4.86 11.26 0.50
CA THR A 160 -3.94 12.29 -0.02
C THR A 160 -2.54 11.74 -0.27
N ASP A 161 -2.07 10.85 0.60
CA ASP A 161 -0.75 10.22 0.52
C ASP A 161 -0.72 9.25 -0.68
N PHE A 162 -1.82 8.54 -0.93
CA PHE A 162 -2.01 7.73 -2.14
C PHE A 162 -2.05 8.56 -3.42
N ALA A 163 -2.79 9.68 -3.43
CA ALA A 163 -2.81 10.59 -4.58
C ALA A 163 -1.42 11.16 -4.87
N HIS A 164 -0.65 11.46 -3.82
CA HIS A 164 0.74 11.87 -3.94
C HIS A 164 1.63 10.73 -4.48
N GLN A 165 1.46 9.50 -3.99
CA GLN A 165 2.15 8.31 -4.52
C GLN A 165 1.93 8.14 -6.02
N LEU A 166 0.71 8.37 -6.54
CA LEU A 166 0.44 8.35 -7.98
C LEU A 166 1.29 9.36 -8.77
N THR A 167 1.72 10.46 -8.14
CA THR A 167 2.63 11.45 -8.76
C THR A 167 4.10 11.03 -8.74
N THR A 168 4.46 10.05 -7.91
CA THR A 168 5.84 9.56 -7.77
C THR A 168 6.21 8.49 -8.79
N PHE A 169 5.25 8.01 -9.59
CA PHE A 169 5.53 7.00 -10.60
C PHE A 169 6.52 7.51 -11.63
N ARG A 170 7.63 6.78 -11.78
CA ARG A 170 8.64 7.06 -12.79
C ARG A 170 8.93 5.79 -13.56
N ALA A 171 8.93 5.91 -14.89
CA ALA A 171 9.42 4.88 -15.78
C ALA A 171 10.78 5.30 -16.35
N HIS A 172 11.79 4.44 -16.22
CA HIS A 172 13.14 4.69 -16.71
C HIS A 172 13.53 3.70 -17.80
N GLY A 173 14.58 4.00 -18.57
CA GLY A 173 15.05 3.14 -19.66
C GLY A 173 14.20 3.21 -20.93
N GLY A 174 14.67 2.60 -22.02
CA GLY A 174 13.96 2.55 -23.31
C GLY A 174 13.70 3.90 -23.99
N SER A 175 12.97 3.84 -25.11
CA SER A 175 12.45 5.01 -25.83
C SER A 175 11.32 5.70 -25.05
N LEU A 176 10.95 6.92 -25.45
CA LEU A 176 9.78 7.61 -24.88
C LEU A 176 8.49 6.79 -25.04
N GLY A 177 8.37 6.04 -26.15
CA GLY A 177 7.24 5.14 -26.39
C GLY A 177 7.22 3.95 -25.42
N ASP A 178 8.39 3.37 -25.11
CA ASP A 178 8.50 2.24 -24.18
C ASP A 178 8.14 2.66 -22.75
N ARG A 179 8.53 3.87 -22.34
CA ARG A 179 8.17 4.44 -21.03
C ARG A 179 6.67 4.68 -20.91
N ALA A 180 6.05 5.23 -21.96
CA ALA A 180 4.61 5.45 -21.99
C ALA A 180 3.84 4.13 -21.93
N ARG A 181 4.28 3.10 -22.68
CA ARG A 181 3.69 1.76 -22.65
C ARG A 181 3.85 1.11 -21.27
N ALA A 182 5.03 1.18 -20.67
CA ALA A 182 5.27 0.64 -19.32
C ALA A 182 4.34 1.27 -18.28
N MET A 183 4.15 2.60 -18.34
CA MET A 183 3.19 3.32 -17.51
C MET A 183 1.74 2.90 -17.78
N GLU A 184 1.38 2.64 -19.04
CA GLU A 184 0.03 2.17 -19.41
C GLU A 184 -0.23 0.73 -18.95
N GLU A 185 0.72 -0.18 -19.14
CA GLU A 185 0.61 -1.59 -18.74
C GLU A 185 0.56 -1.73 -17.22
N PHE A 186 1.48 -1.07 -16.51
CA PHE A 186 1.42 -1.00 -15.06
C PHE A 186 0.15 -0.31 -14.59
N GLY A 187 -0.22 0.82 -15.21
CA GLY A 187 -1.47 1.53 -14.93
C GLY A 187 -2.68 0.62 -15.12
N ARG A 188 -2.72 -0.24 -16.14
CA ARG A 188 -3.83 -1.19 -16.33
C ARG A 188 -3.80 -2.34 -15.34
N LEU A 189 -2.63 -2.80 -14.92
CA LEU A 189 -2.49 -3.83 -13.89
C LEU A 189 -2.92 -3.29 -12.52
N PHE A 190 -2.40 -2.12 -12.15
CA PHE A 190 -2.57 -1.47 -10.85
C PHE A 190 -3.90 -0.71 -10.76
N LEU A 191 -4.18 0.15 -11.75
CA LEU A 191 -5.44 0.87 -11.88
C LEU A 191 -6.53 0.03 -12.55
N GLY A 192 -6.33 -1.06 -13.27
CA GLY A 192 -7.48 -1.83 -13.82
C GLY A 192 -8.45 -2.32 -12.74
N LYS A 193 -7.90 -2.75 -11.60
CA LYS A 193 -8.68 -3.10 -10.39
C LYS A 193 -9.14 -1.87 -9.57
N LEU A 194 -8.40 -0.74 -9.62
CA LEU A 194 -8.73 0.49 -8.86
C LEU A 194 -9.56 1.54 -9.63
N TRP A 195 -9.51 1.55 -10.96
CA TRP A 195 -10.08 2.55 -11.89
C TRP A 195 -11.60 2.49 -11.90
N GLN A 196 -12.19 1.33 -11.57
CA GLN A 196 -13.62 1.21 -11.29
C GLN A 196 -14.06 2.18 -10.18
N VAL A 197 -13.18 2.50 -9.22
CA VAL A 197 -13.47 3.43 -8.11
C VAL A 197 -13.14 4.88 -8.46
N TYR A 198 -12.00 5.15 -9.11
CA TYR A 198 -11.54 6.53 -9.36
C TYR A 198 -12.03 7.14 -10.67
N GLY A 199 -12.30 6.34 -11.70
CA GLY A 199 -12.83 6.80 -12.99
C GLY A 199 -14.19 7.49 -12.83
N MET A 200 -15.02 7.03 -11.89
CA MET A 200 -16.33 7.63 -11.59
C MET A 200 -16.26 8.99 -10.87
N ARG A 201 -15.17 9.29 -10.13
CA ARG A 201 -15.03 10.61 -9.46
C ARG A 201 -14.52 11.70 -10.40
N LEU A 202 -13.71 11.35 -11.41
CA LEU A 202 -13.25 12.30 -12.43
C LEU A 202 -14.29 12.53 -13.54
N ALA A 203 -15.26 11.62 -13.72
CA ALA A 203 -16.27 11.69 -14.77
C ALA A 203 -17.55 12.47 -14.40
N LYS A 204 -17.65 13.14 -13.24
CA LYS A 204 -18.78 14.03 -12.96
C LYS A 204 -18.53 15.42 -13.57
N PRO A 205 -19.18 15.81 -14.69
CA PRO A 205 -19.18 17.20 -15.10
C PRO A 205 -19.84 18.06 -13.99
N LYS A 206 -19.28 19.25 -13.76
CA LYS A 206 -19.97 20.30 -12.99
C LYS A 206 -21.38 20.44 -13.56
N ARG A 207 -22.40 20.10 -12.76
CA ARG A 207 -23.77 20.50 -13.05
C ARG A 207 -23.76 22.03 -13.14
N ALA A 208 -23.98 22.55 -14.35
CA ALA A 208 -24.26 23.97 -14.53
C ALA A 208 -25.47 24.32 -13.67
N MET A 209 -25.28 25.29 -12.78
CA MET A 209 -26.35 25.87 -11.99
C MET A 209 -27.31 26.55 -12.97
N ALA A 210 -28.54 26.04 -13.07
CA ALA A 210 -29.58 26.68 -13.86
C ALA A 210 -29.84 28.09 -13.29
N PRO A 211 -29.98 29.12 -14.13
CA PRO A 211 -30.26 30.46 -13.63
C PRO A 211 -31.62 30.48 -12.92
N GLU A 212 -31.63 31.04 -11.71
CA GLU A 212 -32.80 31.25 -10.86
C GLU A 212 -33.82 32.16 -11.59
N PRO A 213 -35.12 31.82 -11.63
CA PRO A 213 -36.10 32.70 -12.25
C PRO A 213 -36.26 33.98 -11.42
N ALA A 214 -36.21 35.12 -12.11
CA ALA A 214 -36.33 36.45 -11.53
C ALA A 214 -37.61 36.56 -10.67
N ARG A 215 -37.45 36.94 -9.40
CA ARG A 215 -38.56 37.32 -8.52
C ARG A 215 -39.28 38.50 -9.14
N ARG A 216 -40.58 38.34 -9.42
CA ARG A 216 -41.48 39.46 -9.71
C ARG A 216 -41.57 40.34 -8.47
N THR A 217 -41.06 41.55 -8.57
CA THR A 217 -41.41 42.68 -7.70
C THR A 217 -42.82 43.16 -8.07
N GLY A 218 -43.62 43.47 -7.05
CA GLY A 218 -44.95 44.07 -7.24
C GLY A 218 -45.74 44.12 -5.94
N ASP A 219 -45.42 45.10 -5.10
CA ASP A 219 -46.32 45.66 -4.08
C ASP A 219 -47.60 46.17 -4.73
N THR A 220 -48.78 45.76 -4.27
CA THR A 220 -49.76 46.55 -3.47
C THR A 220 -51.04 45.74 -3.26
#